data_AF-A0A395UGF2-F1
#
_entry.id   AF-A0A395UGF2-F1
#
_cell.length_a   1.000
_cell.length_b   1.000
_cell.length_c   1.000
_cell.angle_alpha   90.00
_cell.angle_beta   90.00
_cell.angle_gamma   90.00
#
_symmetry.space_group_name_H-M   'P 1'
#
loop_
_entity.id
_entity.type
_entity.pdbx_description
1 polymer ?
#
loop_
_entity_poly.entity_id
_entity_poly.type
_entity_poly.pdbx_seq_one_letter_code
_entity_poly.pdbx_strand_id
1 'polypeptide(L)'
;MAKVAIKSERLTPFGGIFPIMEQFTSLLSSTIDSTLGLRCKLYGYQYSEIIRSLLCVYFCGGSCVEDVTAHLMSHLSLHPTLRTCSADTILRAINELTRENISYTSDAGKSYDFNTADTLNTLLLNCLLSTGQLKEGGEYDVDFDHQFIEAEKYDAKPTYKKFLGYRSGVAVIGDMIVGIENSDGNTNVRFHQKDTLKRILERLEEKKLTVKRFRADCGSCSEDIVDEVRKHCRTFYIRANRCCSLYDDIFALRGWKKEEINGIVFELNSILVEKWKGKPYRLVIQRQRRMGSGPDLWEGEYTYRCILTNDYESSMRDIVEFYNMRGGKERVFDDMNNGFGWDRLPKSFMAENTVFLLLTALIRNFYKAIMQRIEVKKFGLKETSRIKTFVFKFISVPAKWIKTARQCVLNIYTDNHAYAEAFKTSSG
;
A
#
# COMPACT_ATOMS: atom_id res chain seq x y z
N MET A 1 -12.56 6.31 48.80
CA MET A 1 -12.42 5.26 47.76
C MET A 1 -13.73 5.13 47.02
N ALA A 2 -13.70 5.00 45.70
CA ALA A 2 -14.92 4.77 44.92
C ALA A 2 -15.47 3.35 45.20
N LYS A 3 -16.80 3.20 45.31
CA LYS A 3 -17.45 1.90 45.44
C LYS A 3 -17.45 1.22 44.06
N VAL A 4 -16.73 0.10 43.93
CA VAL A 4 -16.68 -0.67 42.67
C VAL A 4 -17.90 -1.61 42.62
N ALA A 5 -18.69 -1.52 41.55
CA ALA A 5 -19.79 -2.45 41.27
C ALA A 5 -19.51 -3.19 39.96
N ILE A 6 -19.56 -4.52 40.00
CA ILE A 6 -19.33 -5.37 38.82
C ILE A 6 -20.69 -5.71 38.18
N LYS A 7 -20.80 -5.52 36.86
CA LYS A 7 -21.97 -5.90 36.06
C LYS A 7 -21.54 -6.94 35.02
N SER A 8 -22.28 -8.05 34.93
CA SER A 8 -21.95 -9.21 34.08
C SER A 8 -22.63 -9.19 32.71
N GLU A 9 -23.12 -8.03 32.27
CA GLU A 9 -23.77 -7.91 30.97
C GLU A 9 -22.77 -8.13 29.81
N ARG A 10 -23.23 -8.76 28.73
CA ARG A 10 -22.43 -8.97 27.51
C ARG A 10 -22.30 -7.66 26.71
N LEU A 11 -21.41 -6.80 27.16
CA LEU A 11 -21.01 -5.57 26.50
C LEU A 11 -19.75 -5.82 25.67
N THR A 12 -19.61 -5.08 24.56
CA THR A 12 -18.34 -4.97 23.82
C THR A 12 -17.79 -3.56 23.95
N PRO A 13 -16.47 -3.39 24.10
CA PRO A 13 -15.83 -2.08 24.01
C PRO A 13 -15.64 -1.61 22.56
N PHE A 14 -15.97 -2.44 21.56
CA PHE A 14 -15.70 -2.20 20.14
C PHE A 14 -16.98 -1.98 19.33
N GLY A 15 -17.95 -1.22 19.84
CA GLY A 15 -19.27 -1.05 19.19
C GLY A 15 -19.22 -0.50 17.76
N GLY A 16 -18.22 0.33 17.44
CA GLY A 16 -18.05 0.87 16.09
C GLY A 16 -17.56 -0.14 15.07
N ILE A 17 -17.15 -1.35 15.46
CA ILE A 17 -16.68 -2.37 14.50
C ILE A 17 -17.81 -2.97 13.66
N PHE A 18 -19.00 -3.11 14.23
CA PHE A 18 -20.13 -3.77 13.57
C PHE A 18 -20.54 -3.13 12.23
N PRO A 19 -20.70 -1.80 12.09
CA PRO A 19 -21.06 -1.18 10.83
C PRO A 19 -19.93 -1.31 9.81
N ILE A 20 -18.67 -1.35 10.26
CA ILE A 20 -17.53 -1.61 9.39
C ILE A 20 -17.59 -3.04 8.85
N MET A 21 -17.94 -4.02 9.68
CA MET A 21 -18.14 -5.41 9.25
C MET A 21 -19.27 -5.53 8.22
N GLU A 22 -20.39 -4.84 8.44
CA GLU A 22 -21.52 -4.81 7.51
C GLU A 22 -21.15 -4.13 6.19
N GLN A 23 -20.48 -2.97 6.24
CA GLN A 23 -19.99 -2.29 5.04
C GLN A 23 -18.98 -3.15 4.26
N PHE A 24 -18.05 -3.81 4.95
CA PHE A 24 -17.11 -4.72 4.30
C PHE A 24 -17.86 -5.82 3.53
N THR A 25 -18.84 -6.44 4.16
CA THR A 25 -19.66 -7.47 3.52
C THR A 25 -20.46 -6.93 2.34
N SER A 26 -21.10 -5.78 2.49
CA SER A 26 -21.88 -5.18 1.41
C SER A 26 -21.04 -4.79 0.20
N LEU A 27 -19.78 -4.38 0.41
CA LEU A 27 -18.96 -3.77 -0.64
C LEU A 27 -17.97 -4.74 -1.28
N LEU A 28 -17.48 -5.72 -0.51
CA LEU A 28 -16.35 -6.55 -0.92
C LEU A 28 -16.65 -8.05 -0.95
N SER A 29 -17.62 -8.57 -0.19
CA SER A 29 -17.82 -10.03 -0.10
C SER A 29 -18.06 -10.69 -1.45
N SER A 30 -18.96 -10.13 -2.26
CA SER A 30 -19.25 -10.68 -3.60
C SER A 30 -18.04 -10.62 -4.52
N THR A 31 -17.22 -9.58 -4.43
CA THR A 31 -16.02 -9.42 -5.26
C THR A 31 -14.91 -10.38 -4.85
N ILE A 32 -14.73 -10.56 -3.54
CA ILE A 32 -13.76 -11.50 -2.97
C ILE A 32 -14.11 -12.93 -3.37
N ASP A 33 -15.34 -13.37 -3.06
CA ASP A 33 -15.72 -14.78 -3.25
C ASP A 33 -15.88 -15.15 -4.73
N SER A 34 -16.20 -14.18 -5.60
CA SER A 34 -16.18 -14.41 -7.06
C SER A 34 -14.77 -14.46 -7.65
N THR A 35 -13.82 -13.68 -7.12
CA THR A 35 -12.42 -13.68 -7.60
C THR A 35 -11.63 -14.89 -7.10
N LEU A 36 -11.79 -15.27 -5.83
CA LEU A 36 -11.06 -16.37 -5.20
C LEU A 36 -11.76 -17.73 -5.37
N GLY A 37 -13.03 -17.72 -5.76
CA GLY A 37 -13.89 -18.89 -5.75
C GLY A 37 -14.41 -19.21 -4.34
N LEU A 38 -15.46 -20.04 -4.29
CA LEU A 38 -16.02 -20.50 -3.02
C LEU A 38 -15.04 -21.45 -2.32
N ARG A 39 -14.70 -21.11 -1.07
CA ARG A 39 -13.81 -21.93 -0.24
C ARG A 39 -14.51 -23.19 0.28
N CYS A 40 -15.79 -23.07 0.63
CA CYS A 40 -16.59 -24.18 1.17
C CYS A 40 -17.95 -24.22 0.48
N LYS A 41 -18.44 -25.41 0.11
CA LYS A 41 -19.77 -25.56 -0.52
C LYS A 41 -20.92 -25.71 0.49
N LEU A 42 -20.63 -26.26 1.67
CA LEU A 42 -21.66 -26.66 2.65
C LEU A 42 -21.47 -25.98 4.00
N TYR A 43 -20.36 -26.30 4.68
CA TYR A 43 -20.06 -25.78 6.02
C TYR A 43 -18.65 -25.24 6.07
N GLY A 44 -18.48 -24.05 6.63
CA GLY A 44 -17.21 -23.36 6.75
C GLY A 44 -17.35 -21.87 6.51
N TYR A 45 -16.20 -21.20 6.52
CA TYR A 45 -16.07 -19.78 6.23
C TYR A 45 -15.65 -19.59 4.76
N GLN A 46 -16.29 -18.66 4.06
CA GLN A 46 -15.81 -18.17 2.77
C GLN A 46 -14.61 -17.24 2.94
N TYR A 47 -13.85 -16.99 1.87
CA TYR A 47 -12.69 -16.11 1.94
C TYR A 47 -13.07 -14.69 2.37
N SER A 48 -14.22 -14.17 1.95
CA SER A 48 -14.69 -12.87 2.40
C SER A 48 -14.91 -12.78 3.91
N GLU A 49 -15.46 -13.82 4.53
CA GLU A 49 -15.65 -13.89 5.99
C GLU A 49 -14.30 -13.96 6.73
N ILE A 50 -13.33 -14.67 6.15
CA ILE A 50 -11.98 -14.82 6.73
C ILE A 50 -11.21 -13.50 6.64
N ILE A 51 -11.23 -12.83 5.49
CA ILE A 51 -10.57 -11.52 5.31
C ILE A 51 -11.23 -10.46 6.20
N ARG A 52 -12.56 -10.50 6.37
CA ARG A 52 -13.25 -9.64 7.34
C ARG A 52 -12.79 -9.91 8.77
N SER A 53 -12.58 -11.18 9.14
CA SER A 53 -12.08 -11.52 10.48
C SER A 53 -10.65 -10.98 10.69
N LEU A 54 -9.79 -11.06 9.67
CA LEU A 54 -8.46 -10.44 9.69
C LEU A 54 -8.53 -8.91 9.77
N LEU A 55 -9.47 -8.27 9.06
CA LEU A 55 -9.71 -6.83 9.16
C LEU A 55 -9.99 -6.39 10.60
N CYS A 56 -10.83 -7.15 11.32
CA CYS A 56 -11.21 -6.81 12.69
C CYS A 56 -10.03 -6.77 13.65
N VAL A 57 -8.93 -7.49 13.38
CA VAL A 57 -7.69 -7.39 14.17
C VAL A 57 -7.20 -5.94 14.18
N TYR A 58 -6.94 -5.38 13.00
CA TYR A 58 -6.36 -4.04 12.89
C TYR A 58 -7.35 -2.93 13.26
N PHE A 59 -8.64 -3.11 12.92
CA PHE A 59 -9.68 -2.14 13.26
C PHE A 59 -10.01 -2.10 14.76
N CYS A 60 -9.72 -3.16 15.51
CA CYS A 60 -9.85 -3.16 16.98
C CYS A 60 -8.53 -2.88 17.71
N GLY A 61 -7.48 -2.46 16.99
CA GLY A 61 -6.19 -2.08 17.57
C GLY A 61 -5.24 -3.26 17.86
N GLY A 62 -5.57 -4.46 17.37
CA GLY A 62 -4.67 -5.61 17.36
C GLY A 62 -3.51 -5.42 16.38
N SER A 63 -2.53 -6.30 16.51
CA SER A 63 -1.26 -6.23 15.79
C SER A 63 -0.77 -7.59 15.28
N CYS A 64 -1.31 -8.68 15.83
CA CYS A 64 -0.99 -10.05 15.44
C CYS A 64 -2.28 -10.79 15.08
N VAL A 65 -2.21 -11.78 14.17
CA VAL A 65 -3.39 -12.53 13.72
C VAL A 65 -4.07 -13.24 14.90
N GLU A 66 -3.29 -13.69 15.87
CA GLU A 66 -3.70 -14.39 17.09
C GLU A 66 -4.63 -13.54 17.98
N ASP A 67 -4.54 -12.21 17.90
CA ASP A 67 -5.37 -11.28 18.68
C ASP A 67 -6.86 -11.51 18.42
N VAL A 68 -7.22 -11.98 17.21
CA VAL A 68 -8.62 -12.31 16.90
C VAL A 68 -9.17 -13.36 17.86
N THR A 69 -8.45 -14.46 18.09
CA THR A 69 -8.89 -15.55 18.95
C THR A 69 -8.71 -15.20 20.42
N ALA A 70 -7.57 -14.60 20.76
CA ALA A 70 -7.18 -14.35 22.15
C ALA A 70 -7.99 -13.23 22.81
N HIS A 71 -8.38 -12.21 22.04
CA HIS A 71 -8.91 -10.95 22.60
C HIS A 71 -10.23 -10.50 21.98
N LEU A 72 -10.44 -10.72 20.67
CA LEU A 72 -11.54 -10.06 19.96
C LEU A 72 -12.75 -10.96 19.72
N MET A 73 -12.57 -12.27 19.60
CA MET A 73 -13.60 -13.21 19.15
C MET A 73 -14.86 -13.18 20.03
N SER A 74 -14.72 -13.08 21.35
CA SER A 74 -15.84 -12.99 22.29
C SER A 74 -16.70 -11.73 22.06
N HIS A 75 -16.10 -10.64 21.58
CA HIS A 75 -16.76 -9.38 21.28
C HIS A 75 -17.35 -9.35 19.87
N LEU A 76 -16.59 -9.82 18.88
CA LEU A 76 -17.00 -9.83 17.47
C LEU A 76 -18.16 -10.81 17.23
N SER A 77 -18.18 -11.93 17.96
CA SER A 77 -19.26 -12.95 17.89
C SER A 77 -20.58 -12.48 18.49
N LEU A 78 -20.65 -11.27 19.07
CA LEU A 78 -21.92 -10.68 19.50
C LEU A 78 -22.77 -10.18 18.33
N HIS A 79 -22.19 -10.03 17.13
CA HIS A 79 -22.95 -9.65 15.95
C HIS A 79 -24.01 -10.74 15.62
N PRO A 80 -25.27 -10.37 15.35
CA PRO A 80 -26.36 -11.35 15.20
C PRO A 80 -26.22 -12.30 14.01
N THR A 81 -25.69 -11.84 12.88
CA THR A 81 -25.61 -12.61 11.62
C THR A 81 -24.19 -12.86 11.13
N LEU A 82 -23.30 -11.87 11.26
CA LEU A 82 -21.93 -11.96 10.77
C LEU A 82 -21.05 -12.80 11.69
N ARG A 83 -20.45 -13.85 11.11
CA ARG A 83 -19.56 -14.76 11.82
C ARG A 83 -18.11 -14.27 11.78
N THR A 84 -17.35 -14.62 12.81
CA THR A 84 -15.91 -14.35 12.92
C THR A 84 -15.16 -15.66 13.09
N CYS A 85 -14.09 -15.88 12.32
CA CYS A 85 -13.28 -17.08 12.43
C CYS A 85 -12.06 -16.91 13.34
N SER A 86 -11.47 -18.03 13.75
CA SER A 86 -10.26 -18.05 14.58
C SER A 86 -9.01 -17.69 13.77
N ALA A 87 -7.95 -17.31 14.48
CA ALA A 87 -6.60 -17.13 13.95
C ALA A 87 -6.15 -18.34 13.12
N ASP A 88 -6.37 -19.57 13.60
CA ASP A 88 -6.01 -20.80 12.87
C ASP A 88 -6.69 -20.88 11.51
N THR A 89 -7.95 -20.43 11.42
CA THR A 89 -8.70 -20.41 10.16
C THR A 89 -8.12 -19.37 9.20
N ILE A 90 -7.75 -18.19 9.70
CA ILE A 90 -7.09 -17.14 8.91
C ILE A 90 -5.73 -17.63 8.40
N LEU A 91 -4.90 -18.18 9.30
CA LEU A 91 -3.58 -18.69 8.97
C LEU A 91 -3.65 -19.87 7.99
N ARG A 92 -4.71 -20.68 8.04
CA ARG A 92 -4.95 -21.75 7.06
C ARG A 92 -5.34 -21.18 5.70
N ALA A 93 -6.23 -20.20 5.66
CA ALA A 93 -6.61 -19.55 4.40
C ALA A 93 -5.42 -18.86 3.72
N ILE A 94 -4.51 -18.29 4.51
CA ILE A 94 -3.24 -17.75 3.98
C ILE A 94 -2.47 -18.86 3.24
N ASN A 95 -2.33 -20.06 3.84
CA ASN A 95 -1.67 -21.19 3.18
C ASN A 95 -2.41 -21.66 1.92
N GLU A 96 -3.74 -21.70 1.96
CA GLU A 96 -4.58 -22.12 0.82
C GLU A 96 -4.46 -21.17 -0.38
N LEU A 97 -4.22 -19.88 -0.13
CA LEU A 97 -4.06 -18.84 -1.14
C LEU A 97 -2.60 -18.69 -1.63
N THR A 98 -1.66 -19.36 -0.98
CA THR A 98 -0.24 -19.30 -1.34
C THR A 98 0.01 -19.84 -2.75
N ARG A 99 0.89 -19.16 -3.47
CA ARG A 99 1.44 -19.61 -4.75
C ARG A 99 2.94 -19.80 -4.63
N GLU A 100 3.47 -20.75 -5.39
CA GLU A 100 4.90 -21.03 -5.43
C GLU A 100 5.69 -19.80 -5.92
N ASN A 101 6.93 -19.69 -5.45
CA ASN A 101 7.85 -18.67 -5.92
C ASN A 101 8.32 -18.99 -7.34
N ILE A 102 8.65 -17.96 -8.08
CA ILE A 102 9.40 -18.03 -9.33
C ILE A 102 10.86 -17.73 -9.00
N SER A 103 11.75 -18.68 -9.27
CA SER A 103 13.18 -18.53 -9.07
C SER A 103 13.87 -18.08 -10.35
N TYR A 104 14.70 -17.04 -10.25
CA TYR A 104 15.52 -16.54 -11.35
C TYR A 104 17.00 -16.66 -11.02
N THR A 105 17.78 -17.19 -11.96
CA THR A 105 19.23 -17.35 -11.81
C THR A 105 19.97 -16.24 -12.54
N SER A 106 20.80 -15.50 -11.81
CA SER A 106 21.71 -14.49 -12.38
C SER A 106 22.87 -15.13 -13.14
N ASP A 107 23.53 -14.36 -14.02
CA ASP A 107 24.74 -14.79 -14.76
C ASP A 107 25.87 -15.29 -13.85
N ALA A 108 25.91 -14.81 -12.60
CA ALA A 108 26.85 -15.25 -11.56
C ALA A 108 26.43 -16.56 -10.85
N GLY A 109 25.40 -17.25 -11.33
CA GLY A 109 24.89 -18.51 -10.77
C GLY A 109 24.08 -18.36 -9.48
N LYS A 110 23.80 -17.13 -9.01
CA LYS A 110 22.97 -16.90 -7.81
C LYS A 110 21.49 -16.95 -8.17
N SER A 111 20.70 -17.72 -7.42
CA SER A 111 19.24 -17.80 -7.54
C SER A 111 18.56 -16.81 -6.60
N TYR A 112 17.48 -16.20 -7.06
CA TYR A 112 16.63 -15.29 -6.29
C TYR A 112 15.17 -15.61 -6.53
N ASP A 113 14.39 -15.65 -5.46
CA ASP A 113 12.97 -15.95 -5.50
C ASP A 113 12.11 -14.69 -5.58
N PHE A 114 11.03 -14.78 -6.35
CA PHE A 114 10.00 -13.77 -6.50
C PHE A 114 8.62 -14.42 -6.32
N ASN A 115 7.68 -13.69 -5.71
CA ASN A 115 6.30 -14.15 -5.56
C ASN A 115 5.35 -13.11 -6.18
N THR A 116 4.67 -13.50 -7.27
CA THR A 116 3.79 -12.61 -8.05
C THR A 116 2.37 -12.58 -7.53
N ALA A 117 1.90 -13.66 -6.90
CA ALA A 117 0.55 -13.81 -6.33
C ALA A 117 -0.57 -13.22 -7.23
N ASP A 118 -0.57 -13.58 -8.52
CA ASP A 118 -1.37 -12.91 -9.56
C ASP A 118 -2.87 -12.82 -9.25
N THR A 119 -3.45 -13.89 -8.70
CA THR A 119 -4.87 -13.93 -8.30
C THR A 119 -5.20 -12.88 -7.24
N LEU A 120 -4.31 -12.67 -6.26
CA LEU A 120 -4.54 -11.73 -5.16
C LEU A 120 -4.28 -10.28 -5.59
N ASN A 121 -3.30 -10.05 -6.47
CA ASN A 121 -3.14 -8.75 -7.12
C ASN A 121 -4.37 -8.39 -7.97
N THR A 122 -4.96 -9.37 -8.65
CA THR A 122 -6.22 -9.18 -9.40
C THR A 122 -7.38 -8.86 -8.46
N LEU A 123 -7.49 -9.56 -7.33
CA LEU A 123 -8.47 -9.28 -6.28
C LEU A 123 -8.33 -7.85 -5.74
N LEU A 124 -7.10 -7.41 -5.47
CA LEU A 124 -6.82 -6.07 -4.96
C LEU A 124 -7.41 -4.98 -5.87
N LEU A 125 -7.20 -5.11 -7.19
CA LEU A 125 -7.78 -4.19 -8.19
C LEU A 125 -9.30 -4.31 -8.29
N ASN A 126 -9.84 -5.54 -8.30
CA ASN A 126 -11.29 -5.76 -8.34
C ASN A 126 -12.00 -5.09 -7.15
N CYS A 127 -11.41 -5.16 -5.95
CA CYS A 127 -11.94 -4.51 -4.75
C CYS A 127 -11.87 -2.98 -4.85
N LEU A 128 -10.80 -2.41 -5.41
CA LEU A 128 -10.69 -0.96 -5.64
C LEU A 128 -11.73 -0.44 -6.64
N LEU A 129 -12.06 -1.25 -7.66
CA LEU A 129 -13.13 -0.96 -8.60
C LEU A 129 -14.51 -1.07 -7.93
N SER A 130 -14.75 -2.12 -7.12
CA SER A 130 -16.05 -2.31 -6.47
C SER A 130 -16.35 -1.26 -5.40
N THR A 131 -15.33 -0.69 -4.76
CA THR A 131 -15.49 0.44 -3.83
C THR A 131 -15.58 1.79 -4.53
N GLY A 132 -15.40 1.85 -5.85
CA GLY A 132 -15.41 3.08 -6.65
C GLY A 132 -14.18 3.98 -6.41
N GLN A 133 -13.17 3.46 -5.72
CA GLN A 133 -11.90 4.16 -5.49
C GLN A 133 -11.09 4.29 -6.79
N LEU A 134 -11.20 3.27 -7.65
CA LEU A 134 -10.79 3.32 -9.04
C LEU A 134 -12.02 3.16 -9.94
N LYS A 135 -11.94 3.71 -11.14
CA LYS A 135 -12.95 3.64 -12.19
C LYS A 135 -12.34 3.10 -13.48
N GLU A 136 -13.03 2.16 -14.09
CA GLU A 136 -12.73 1.63 -15.42
C GLU A 136 -12.70 2.77 -16.44
N GLY A 137 -11.71 2.77 -17.35
CA GLY A 137 -11.45 3.86 -18.29
C GLY A 137 -10.80 5.10 -17.67
N GLY A 138 -10.52 5.09 -16.36
CA GLY A 138 -9.83 6.19 -15.69
C GLY A 138 -8.35 6.28 -16.06
N GLU A 139 -7.82 7.50 -15.99
CA GLU A 139 -6.41 7.81 -16.17
C GLU A 139 -5.76 8.13 -14.82
N TYR A 140 -4.64 7.46 -14.52
CA TYR A 140 -4.02 7.54 -13.20
C TYR A 140 -2.51 7.81 -13.24
N ASP A 141 -2.03 8.38 -12.15
CA ASP A 141 -0.60 8.47 -11.86
C ASP A 141 -0.20 7.26 -11.03
N VAL A 142 0.74 6.47 -11.56
CA VAL A 142 1.23 5.25 -10.90
C VAL A 142 2.63 5.50 -10.41
N ASP A 143 2.85 5.13 -9.17
CA ASP A 143 4.15 5.23 -8.58
C ASP A 143 4.64 3.86 -8.11
N PHE A 144 5.90 3.53 -8.42
CA PHE A 144 6.52 2.27 -7.99
C PHE A 144 7.69 2.49 -7.02
N ASP A 145 7.78 1.68 -5.97
CA ASP A 145 8.94 1.65 -5.07
C ASP A 145 9.17 0.26 -4.46
N HIS A 146 10.36 0.04 -3.90
CA HIS A 146 10.64 -1.17 -3.12
C HIS A 146 10.53 -0.88 -1.62
N GLN A 147 9.66 -1.62 -0.94
CA GLN A 147 9.61 -1.68 0.51
C GLN A 147 10.50 -2.82 1.01
N PHE A 148 11.42 -2.50 1.93
CA PHE A 148 12.20 -3.51 2.63
C PHE A 148 11.52 -3.81 3.96
N ILE A 149 11.14 -5.07 4.15
CA ILE A 149 10.43 -5.54 5.34
C ILE A 149 11.41 -6.36 6.16
N GLU A 150 11.81 -5.82 7.31
CA GLU A 150 12.67 -6.53 8.26
C GLU A 150 11.89 -7.67 8.89
N ALA A 151 12.42 -8.89 8.75
CA ALA A 151 11.79 -10.07 9.27
C ALA A 151 12.80 -11.21 9.44
N GLU A 152 12.84 -11.80 10.63
CA GLU A 152 13.63 -12.99 10.94
C GLU A 152 12.82 -14.26 10.62
N LYS A 153 12.60 -14.49 9.33
CA LYS A 153 11.84 -15.66 8.83
C LYS A 153 12.78 -16.74 8.30
N TYR A 154 12.23 -17.95 8.11
CA TYR A 154 13.02 -19.13 7.79
C TYR A 154 13.81 -18.96 6.48
N ASP A 155 13.18 -18.37 5.47
CA ASP A 155 13.79 -18.12 4.16
C ASP A 155 14.30 -16.69 3.97
N ALA A 156 14.21 -15.83 4.99
CA ALA A 156 14.63 -14.43 4.90
C ALA A 156 16.12 -14.29 4.57
N LYS A 157 16.45 -13.33 3.71
CA LYS A 157 17.82 -13.08 3.22
C LYS A 157 18.33 -11.72 3.68
N PRO A 158 19.65 -11.54 3.82
CA PRO A 158 20.23 -10.26 4.22
C PRO A 158 19.98 -9.19 3.14
N THR A 159 19.44 -8.05 3.56
CA THR A 159 19.20 -6.91 2.69
C THR A 159 20.42 -5.99 2.63
N TYR A 160 20.48 -5.10 1.63
CA TYR A 160 21.51 -4.06 1.59
C TYR A 160 21.44 -3.11 2.80
N LYS A 161 20.27 -3.02 3.46
CA LYS A 161 20.04 -2.23 4.67
C LYS A 161 20.56 -2.91 5.95
N LYS A 162 21.28 -4.04 5.81
CA LYS A 162 21.96 -4.78 6.89
C LYS A 162 21.03 -5.45 7.91
N PHE A 163 19.84 -5.87 7.48
CA PHE A 163 18.93 -6.71 8.26
C PHE A 163 18.40 -7.88 7.42
N LEU A 164 17.93 -8.95 8.06
CA LEU A 164 17.25 -10.06 7.39
C LEU A 164 15.82 -9.66 7.03
N GLY A 165 15.37 -10.01 5.83
CA GLY A 165 14.00 -9.74 5.45
C GLY A 165 13.72 -9.97 3.97
N TYR A 166 12.67 -9.30 3.51
CA TYR A 166 12.20 -9.36 2.13
C TYR A 166 12.21 -7.99 1.48
N ARG A 167 12.18 -7.99 0.15
CA ARG A 167 12.07 -6.80 -0.69
C ARG A 167 10.80 -6.90 -1.52
N SER A 168 9.79 -6.12 -1.17
CA SER A 168 8.52 -6.09 -1.89
C SER A 168 8.47 -4.90 -2.85
N GLY A 169 8.26 -5.16 -4.14
CA GLY A 169 7.94 -4.14 -5.13
C GLY A 169 6.47 -3.74 -5.00
N VAL A 170 6.20 -2.47 -4.73
CA VAL A 170 4.85 -1.96 -4.46
C VAL A 170 4.51 -0.84 -5.44
N ALA A 171 3.36 -0.97 -6.10
CA ALA A 171 2.76 0.05 -6.94
C ALA A 171 1.60 0.74 -6.22
N VAL A 172 1.53 2.06 -6.35
CA VAL A 172 0.56 2.92 -5.67
C VAL A 172 -0.07 3.89 -6.67
N ILE A 173 -1.38 4.08 -6.57
CA ILE A 173 -2.13 5.16 -7.25
C ILE A 173 -2.70 6.08 -6.17
N GLY A 174 -2.23 7.32 -6.10
CA GLY A 174 -2.58 8.24 -5.02
C GLY A 174 -2.20 7.67 -3.64
N ASP A 175 -3.20 7.29 -2.84
CA ASP A 175 -3.02 6.67 -1.52
C ASP A 175 -3.43 5.17 -1.52
N MET A 176 -3.64 4.56 -2.69
CA MET A 176 -4.13 3.19 -2.84
C MET A 176 -3.02 2.27 -3.33
N ILE A 177 -2.81 1.15 -2.66
CA ILE A 177 -1.88 0.12 -3.14
C ILE A 177 -2.59 -0.67 -4.24
N VAL A 178 -1.97 -0.76 -5.42
CA VAL A 178 -2.58 -1.38 -6.61
C VAL A 178 -1.86 -2.64 -7.08
N GLY A 179 -0.67 -2.90 -6.56
CA GLY A 179 0.07 -4.12 -6.83
C GLY A 179 1.22 -4.34 -5.87
N ILE A 180 1.46 -5.59 -5.49
CA ILE A 180 2.59 -6.01 -4.67
C ILE A 180 3.18 -7.28 -5.29
N GLU A 181 4.49 -7.29 -5.51
CA GLU A 181 5.25 -8.52 -5.75
C GLU A 181 6.38 -8.61 -4.74
N ASN A 182 6.53 -9.76 -4.10
CA ASN A 182 7.57 -9.94 -3.10
C ASN A 182 8.80 -10.60 -3.72
N SER A 183 9.96 -10.39 -3.10
CA SER A 183 11.21 -11.03 -3.52
C SER A 183 12.19 -11.14 -2.36
N ASP A 184 13.22 -11.97 -2.54
CA ASP A 184 14.30 -12.09 -1.57
C ASP A 184 14.92 -10.74 -1.21
N GLY A 185 15.29 -10.59 0.07
CA GLY A 185 15.87 -9.35 0.58
C GLY A 185 17.22 -8.97 -0.05
N ASN A 186 17.99 -9.96 -0.52
CA ASN A 186 19.31 -9.77 -1.11
C ASN A 186 19.28 -9.51 -2.64
N THR A 187 18.10 -9.52 -3.25
CA THR A 187 17.96 -9.27 -4.69
C THR A 187 18.32 -7.83 -5.04
N ASN A 188 19.11 -7.66 -6.09
CA ASN A 188 19.42 -6.32 -6.61
C ASN A 188 18.14 -5.62 -7.08
N VAL A 189 18.00 -4.32 -6.78
CA VAL A 189 16.81 -3.54 -7.12
C VAL A 189 16.42 -3.57 -8.60
N ARG A 190 17.40 -3.73 -9.50
CA ARG A 190 17.19 -3.81 -10.96
C ARG A 190 16.87 -5.21 -11.46
N PHE A 191 17.26 -6.25 -10.72
CA PHE A 191 17.14 -7.64 -11.18
C PHE A 191 15.67 -8.03 -11.29
N HIS A 192 15.25 -8.42 -12.49
CA HIS A 192 13.86 -8.74 -12.87
C HIS A 192 12.82 -7.66 -12.52
N GLN A 193 13.24 -6.42 -12.25
CA GLN A 193 12.30 -5.32 -11.97
C GLN A 193 11.43 -5.01 -13.19
N LYS A 194 11.98 -5.15 -14.40
CA LYS A 194 11.24 -5.06 -15.65
C LYS A 194 10.03 -6.00 -15.65
N ASP A 195 10.22 -7.25 -15.26
CA ASP A 195 9.16 -8.26 -15.29
C ASP A 195 8.08 -7.97 -14.24
N THR A 196 8.48 -7.52 -13.05
CA THR A 196 7.54 -7.05 -12.01
C THR A 196 6.71 -5.86 -12.50
N LEU A 197 7.36 -4.86 -13.10
CA LEU A 197 6.65 -3.69 -13.63
C LEU A 197 5.71 -4.07 -14.78
N LYS A 198 6.17 -4.93 -15.70
CA LYS A 198 5.35 -5.46 -16.80
C LYS A 198 4.07 -6.10 -16.26
N ARG A 199 4.18 -7.07 -15.35
CA ARG A 199 3.01 -7.77 -14.77
C ARG A 199 2.07 -6.81 -14.05
N ILE A 200 2.59 -5.85 -13.28
CA ILE A 200 1.76 -4.88 -12.58
C ILE A 200 1.02 -3.97 -13.59
N LEU A 201 1.72 -3.45 -14.60
CA LEU A 201 1.17 -2.50 -15.56
C LEU A 201 0.19 -3.17 -16.53
N GLU A 202 0.51 -4.35 -17.05
CA GLU A 202 -0.42 -5.15 -17.87
C GLU A 202 -1.70 -5.47 -17.09
N ARG A 203 -1.60 -5.78 -15.80
CA ARG A 203 -2.79 -6.03 -14.96
C ARG A 203 -3.66 -4.78 -14.78
N LEU A 204 -3.08 -3.58 -14.75
CA LEU A 204 -3.85 -2.33 -14.75
C LEU A 204 -4.58 -2.14 -16.10
N GLU A 205 -3.91 -2.43 -17.22
CA GLU A 205 -4.48 -2.34 -18.57
C GLU A 205 -5.61 -3.35 -18.80
N GLU A 206 -5.47 -4.59 -18.30
CA GLU A 206 -6.53 -5.61 -18.30
C GLU A 206 -7.79 -5.15 -17.57
N LYS A 207 -7.63 -4.31 -16.53
CA LYS A 207 -8.73 -3.65 -15.80
C LYS A 207 -9.16 -2.33 -16.44
N LYS A 208 -8.67 -2.03 -17.64
CA LYS A 208 -8.89 -0.80 -18.40
C LYS A 208 -8.54 0.46 -17.61
N LEU A 209 -7.48 0.39 -16.81
CA LEU A 209 -6.92 1.52 -16.08
C LEU A 209 -5.72 2.03 -16.86
N THR A 210 -5.79 3.27 -17.37
CA THR A 210 -4.70 3.84 -18.16
C THR A 210 -3.69 4.53 -17.26
N VAL A 211 -2.40 4.20 -17.42
CA VAL A 211 -1.32 4.91 -16.73
C VAL A 211 -0.97 6.18 -17.50
N LYS A 212 -1.40 7.33 -16.99
CA LYS A 212 -1.07 8.62 -17.59
C LYS A 212 0.38 9.01 -17.29
N ARG A 213 0.78 8.92 -16.02
CA ARG A 213 2.11 9.31 -15.56
C ARG A 213 2.67 8.21 -14.67
N PHE A 214 3.94 7.86 -14.86
CA PHE A 214 4.62 6.87 -14.04
C PHE A 214 5.80 7.50 -13.28
N ARG A 215 5.94 7.26 -11.98
CA ARG A 215 7.09 7.74 -11.18
C ARG A 215 7.82 6.61 -10.47
N ALA A 216 9.16 6.63 -10.55
CA ALA A 216 10.02 5.69 -9.82
C ALA A 216 11.37 6.28 -9.41
N ASP A 217 12.12 5.54 -8.59
CA ASP A 217 13.46 5.93 -8.16
C ASP A 217 14.56 5.56 -9.15
N CYS A 218 15.79 5.92 -8.79
CA CYS A 218 17.02 5.59 -9.49
C CYS A 218 17.29 4.08 -9.62
N GLY A 219 16.69 3.27 -8.74
CA GLY A 219 16.64 1.82 -8.87
C GLY A 219 16.07 1.38 -10.23
N SER A 220 15.12 2.12 -10.77
CA SER A 220 14.44 1.82 -12.05
C SER A 220 15.09 2.46 -13.28
N CYS A 221 16.25 3.11 -13.14
CA CYS A 221 16.90 3.82 -14.24
C CYS A 221 17.88 2.90 -15.02
N SER A 222 17.34 1.86 -15.65
CA SER A 222 18.01 1.00 -16.64
C SER A 222 17.24 0.99 -17.96
N GLU A 223 17.92 0.69 -19.06
CA GLU A 223 17.34 0.81 -20.42
C GLU A 223 16.11 -0.09 -20.59
N ASP A 224 16.24 -1.33 -20.18
CA ASP A 224 15.22 -2.38 -20.28
C ASP A 224 13.96 -2.04 -19.48
N ILE A 225 14.12 -1.42 -18.31
CA ILE A 225 13.01 -0.98 -17.45
C ILE A 225 12.30 0.24 -18.06
N VAL A 226 13.06 1.24 -18.51
CA VAL A 226 12.48 2.44 -19.14
C VAL A 226 11.73 2.07 -20.41
N ASP A 227 12.30 1.19 -21.25
CA ASP A 227 11.65 0.69 -22.45
C ASP A 227 10.34 -0.02 -22.17
N GLU A 228 10.28 -0.81 -21.09
CA GLU A 228 9.05 -1.51 -20.70
C GLU A 228 8.00 -0.53 -20.18
N VAL A 229 8.36 0.33 -19.23
CA VAL A 229 7.46 1.35 -18.67
C VAL A 229 6.87 2.25 -19.76
N ARG A 230 7.66 2.63 -20.77
CA ARG A 230 7.22 3.49 -21.87
C ARG A 230 6.09 2.86 -22.70
N LYS A 231 5.98 1.53 -22.74
CA LYS A 231 4.90 0.84 -23.48
C LYS A 231 3.55 1.01 -22.80
N HIS A 232 3.56 1.16 -21.48
CA HIS A 232 2.35 1.11 -20.65
C HIS A 232 1.93 2.47 -20.08
N CYS A 233 2.71 3.53 -20.27
CA CYS A 233 2.37 4.87 -19.79
C CYS A 233 2.57 5.96 -20.84
N ARG A 234 1.83 7.06 -20.72
CA ARG A 234 2.02 8.22 -21.61
C ARG A 234 3.31 8.96 -21.30
N THR A 235 3.55 9.25 -20.01
CA THR A 235 4.78 9.90 -19.56
C THR A 235 5.37 9.21 -18.34
N PHE A 236 6.70 9.17 -18.24
CA PHE A 236 7.42 8.64 -17.09
C PHE A 236 8.36 9.67 -16.48
N TYR A 237 8.65 9.52 -15.19
CA TYR A 237 9.56 10.37 -14.43
C TYR A 237 10.39 9.48 -13.51
N ILE A 238 11.61 9.19 -13.93
CA ILE A 238 12.50 8.26 -13.23
C ILE A 238 13.76 9.01 -12.82
N ARG A 239 14.16 8.90 -11.56
CA ARG A 239 15.38 9.56 -11.10
C ARG A 239 16.60 8.96 -11.80
N ALA A 240 17.41 9.78 -12.44
CA ALA A 240 18.60 9.29 -13.14
C ALA A 240 19.70 8.94 -12.13
N ASN A 241 20.38 7.82 -12.36
CA ASN A 241 21.61 7.48 -11.65
C ASN A 241 22.74 8.46 -12.01
N ARG A 242 23.63 8.71 -11.05
CA ARG A 242 24.90 9.42 -11.27
C ARG A 242 25.73 8.61 -12.26
N CYS A 243 25.88 9.07 -13.51
CA CYS A 243 26.88 8.51 -14.43
C CYS A 243 27.81 9.62 -14.90
N CYS A 244 29.10 9.30 -15.04
CA CYS A 244 30.13 10.29 -15.36
C CYS A 244 29.86 11.01 -16.69
N SER A 245 29.35 10.29 -17.71
CA SER A 245 28.97 10.87 -19.00
C SER A 245 27.88 11.94 -18.90
N LEU A 246 26.97 11.83 -17.93
CA LEU A 246 25.93 12.84 -17.69
C LEU A 246 26.51 14.09 -17.02
N TYR A 247 27.59 13.96 -16.24
CA TYR A 247 28.15 15.09 -15.51
C TYR A 247 28.87 16.08 -16.41
N ASP A 248 29.59 15.62 -17.43
CA ASP A 248 30.29 16.49 -18.38
C ASP A 248 29.29 17.43 -19.08
N ASP A 249 28.16 16.88 -19.54
CA ASP A 249 27.06 17.65 -20.12
C ASP A 249 26.44 18.62 -19.09
N ILE A 250 26.21 18.16 -17.86
CA ILE A 250 25.65 18.99 -16.77
C ILE A 250 26.59 20.15 -16.39
N PHE A 251 27.90 19.96 -16.38
CA PHE A 251 28.87 21.00 -16.03
C PHE A 251 29.05 22.04 -17.14
N ALA A 252 28.87 21.63 -18.40
CA ALA A 252 28.85 22.54 -19.53
C ALA A 252 27.61 23.46 -19.53
N LEU A 253 26.53 23.07 -18.83
CA LEU A 253 25.30 23.85 -18.82
C LEU A 253 25.42 25.25 -18.24
N ARG A 254 24.74 26.18 -18.91
CA ARG A 254 24.57 27.59 -18.53
C ARG A 254 23.07 27.91 -18.50
N GLY A 255 22.71 29.08 -17.95
CA GLY A 255 21.32 29.53 -17.90
C GLY A 255 20.46 28.87 -16.81
N TRP A 256 21.06 28.53 -15.67
CA TRP A 256 20.34 27.96 -14.53
C TRP A 256 19.28 28.93 -14.00
N LYS A 257 18.05 28.45 -13.83
CA LYS A 257 16.94 29.23 -13.30
C LYS A 257 16.78 28.98 -11.82
N LYS A 258 16.82 30.04 -11.01
CA LYS A 258 16.54 29.95 -9.57
C LYS A 258 15.03 29.86 -9.36
N GLU A 259 14.60 28.84 -8.63
CA GLU A 259 13.21 28.61 -8.26
C GLU A 259 13.14 28.22 -6.79
N GLU A 260 12.11 28.67 -6.10
CA GLU A 260 11.82 28.27 -4.73
C GLU A 260 10.73 27.20 -4.73
N ILE A 261 11.05 26.02 -4.23
CA ILE A 261 10.13 24.87 -4.15
C ILE A 261 10.10 24.41 -2.70
N ASN A 262 8.91 24.42 -2.09
CA ASN A 262 8.70 24.04 -0.69
C ASN A 262 9.62 24.78 0.31
N GLY A 263 9.89 26.07 0.08
CA GLY A 263 10.75 26.89 0.95
C GLY A 263 12.26 26.66 0.78
N ILE A 264 12.67 25.86 -0.21
CA ILE A 264 14.08 25.61 -0.53
C ILE A 264 14.38 26.18 -1.91
N VAL A 265 15.45 26.98 -2.00
CA VAL A 265 15.92 27.55 -3.28
C VAL A 265 16.73 26.50 -4.02
N PHE A 266 16.28 26.20 -5.24
CA PHE A 266 16.97 25.32 -6.18
C PHE A 266 17.35 26.06 -7.44
N GLU A 267 18.39 25.57 -8.10
CA GLU A 267 18.73 25.96 -9.46
C GLU A 267 18.34 24.83 -10.40
N LEU A 268 17.44 25.14 -11.34
CA LEU A 268 16.88 24.19 -12.30
C LEU A 268 17.43 24.43 -13.70
N ASN A 269 17.67 23.35 -14.43
CA ASN A 269 17.97 23.36 -15.85
C ASN A 269 17.45 22.08 -16.50
N SER A 270 17.36 22.05 -17.83
CA SER A 270 16.97 20.83 -18.55
C SER A 270 17.73 20.68 -19.87
N ILE A 271 18.06 19.44 -20.20
CA ILE A 271 18.74 19.07 -21.44
C ILE A 271 18.07 17.87 -22.10
N LEU A 272 18.25 17.75 -23.41
CA LEU A 272 18.02 16.50 -24.11
C LEU A 272 19.31 15.68 -24.04
N VAL A 273 19.19 14.45 -23.56
CA VAL A 273 20.30 13.51 -23.45
C VAL A 273 19.95 12.21 -24.14
N GLU A 274 20.89 11.71 -24.93
CA GLU A 274 20.82 10.38 -25.48
C GLU A 274 21.54 9.41 -24.54
N LYS A 275 20.91 9.11 -23.41
CA LYS A 275 21.49 8.21 -22.40
C LYS A 275 21.70 6.79 -22.95
N TRP A 276 20.83 6.38 -23.87
CA TRP A 276 20.90 5.11 -24.58
C TRP A 276 20.77 5.37 -26.08
N LYS A 277 21.48 4.57 -26.88
CA LYS A 277 21.60 4.78 -28.32
C LYS A 277 20.22 4.85 -28.99
N GLY A 278 19.98 5.92 -29.73
CA GLY A 278 18.74 6.21 -30.46
C GLY A 278 17.57 6.67 -29.57
N LYS A 279 17.81 6.97 -28.29
CA LYS A 279 16.75 7.29 -27.33
C LYS A 279 17.03 8.64 -26.63
N PRO A 280 16.73 9.77 -27.30
CA PRO A 280 16.80 11.07 -26.65
C PRO A 280 15.67 11.18 -25.63
N TYR A 281 16.03 11.54 -24.40
CA TYR A 281 15.09 11.84 -23.32
C TYR A 281 15.41 13.19 -22.70
N ARG A 282 14.41 13.83 -22.12
CA ARG A 282 14.61 15.05 -21.36
C ARG A 282 15.14 14.71 -19.98
N LEU A 283 16.20 15.37 -19.58
CA LEU A 283 16.74 15.33 -18.24
C LEU A 283 16.50 16.67 -17.58
N VAL A 284 15.65 16.68 -16.56
CA VAL A 284 15.45 17.86 -15.69
C VAL A 284 16.41 17.75 -14.52
N ILE A 285 17.24 18.76 -14.34
CA ILE A 285 18.33 18.78 -13.37
C ILE A 285 18.00 19.82 -12.30
N GLN A 286 17.99 19.38 -11.06
CA GLN A 286 17.90 20.21 -9.88
C GLN A 286 19.26 20.19 -9.19
N ARG A 287 19.84 21.37 -8.92
CA ARG A 287 21.04 21.49 -8.10
C ARG A 287 20.81 22.37 -6.89
N GLN A 288 21.43 21.99 -5.76
CA GLN A 288 21.39 22.72 -4.50
C GLN A 288 22.82 22.91 -3.99
N ARG A 289 23.15 24.13 -3.58
CA ARG A 289 24.48 24.43 -3.01
C ARG A 289 24.62 23.75 -1.65
N ARG A 290 25.75 23.07 -1.41
CA ARG A 290 26.04 22.45 -0.11
C ARG A 290 26.39 23.54 0.91
N MET A 291 25.77 23.49 2.10
CA MET A 291 26.06 24.39 3.22
C MET A 291 26.78 23.59 4.31
N GLY A 292 28.11 23.68 4.40
CA GLY A 292 28.90 23.15 5.53
C GLY A 292 29.96 22.08 5.18
N SER A 293 31.19 22.37 5.63
CA SER A 293 32.45 21.58 5.68
C SER A 293 33.04 21.02 4.39
N GLY A 294 33.92 21.83 3.77
CA GLY A 294 35.07 21.40 2.97
C GLY A 294 34.78 20.80 1.59
N PRO A 295 35.54 21.15 0.54
CA PRO A 295 35.51 20.38 -0.69
C PRO A 295 36.13 19.01 -0.41
N ASP A 296 35.29 17.98 -0.21
CA ASP A 296 35.73 16.64 -0.52
C ASP A 296 36.15 16.67 -1.99
N LEU A 297 37.43 16.41 -2.28
CA LEU A 297 38.12 16.68 -3.55
C LEU A 297 37.45 16.05 -4.79
N TRP A 298 36.43 15.21 -4.56
CA TRP A 298 35.73 14.37 -5.53
C TRP A 298 34.22 14.68 -5.64
N GLU A 299 33.63 15.46 -4.73
CA GLU A 299 32.20 15.82 -4.75
C GLU A 299 32.03 17.35 -4.64
N GLY A 300 31.90 18.03 -5.79
CA GLY A 300 31.88 19.50 -5.90
C GLY A 300 30.79 20.24 -5.11
N GLU A 301 30.71 21.57 -5.31
CA GLU A 301 29.92 22.52 -4.48
C GLU A 301 28.39 22.28 -4.44
N TYR A 302 27.86 21.47 -5.37
CA TYR A 302 26.44 21.28 -5.56
C TYR A 302 26.03 19.81 -5.46
N THR A 303 24.88 19.58 -4.84
CA THR A 303 24.19 18.30 -4.91
C THR A 303 23.23 18.31 -6.10
N TYR A 304 23.44 17.41 -7.04
CA TYR A 304 22.62 17.26 -8.25
C TYR A 304 21.58 16.16 -8.07
N ARG A 305 20.35 16.43 -8.52
CA ARG A 305 19.25 15.48 -8.62
C ARG A 305 18.67 15.60 -10.02
N CYS A 306 18.72 14.50 -10.78
CA CYS A 306 18.28 14.52 -12.17
C CYS A 306 17.07 13.60 -12.35
N ILE A 307 16.07 14.05 -13.10
CA ILE A 307 14.85 13.32 -13.42
C ILE A 307 14.85 13.10 -14.93
N LEU A 308 14.85 11.84 -15.35
CA LEU A 308 14.72 11.42 -16.74
C LEU A 308 13.23 11.28 -17.08
N THR A 309 12.81 11.89 -18.17
CA THR A 309 11.41 11.88 -18.61
C THR A 309 11.28 11.97 -20.13
N ASN A 310 10.16 11.49 -20.64
CA ASN A 310 9.68 11.74 -22.00
C ASN A 310 8.64 12.89 -22.07
N ASP A 311 8.47 13.67 -20.99
CA ASP A 311 7.69 14.90 -21.00
C ASP A 311 8.52 16.10 -21.48
N TYR A 312 8.24 16.54 -22.70
CA TYR A 312 8.91 17.67 -23.35
C TYR A 312 8.16 18.99 -23.22
N GLU A 313 6.92 18.97 -22.72
CA GLU A 313 6.01 20.13 -22.73
C GLU A 313 5.97 20.82 -21.37
N SER A 314 5.94 20.06 -20.27
CA SER A 314 5.81 20.62 -18.92
C SER A 314 7.01 21.48 -18.54
N SER A 315 6.80 22.47 -17.67
CA SER A 315 7.91 23.29 -17.17
C SER A 315 8.81 22.46 -16.25
N MET A 316 10.08 22.88 -16.11
CA MET A 316 11.03 22.22 -15.18
C MET A 316 10.51 22.23 -13.74
N ARG A 317 9.82 23.31 -13.35
CA ARG A 317 9.24 23.45 -12.01
C ARG A 317 8.11 22.44 -11.81
N ASP A 318 7.18 22.34 -12.76
CA ASP A 318 6.05 21.40 -12.68
C ASP A 318 6.55 19.95 -12.59
N ILE A 319 7.59 19.61 -13.35
CA ILE A 319 8.21 18.27 -13.31
C ILE A 319 8.81 17.98 -11.94
N VAL A 320 9.52 18.94 -11.34
CA VAL A 320 10.15 18.77 -10.01
C VAL A 320 9.08 18.69 -8.92
N GLU A 321 8.08 19.58 -8.93
CA GLU A 321 6.96 19.55 -7.99
C GLU A 321 6.15 18.25 -8.11
N PHE A 322 5.86 17.82 -9.35
CA PHE A 322 5.21 16.55 -9.62
C PHE A 322 6.04 15.36 -9.13
N TYR A 323 7.35 15.35 -9.34
CA TYR A 323 8.21 14.27 -8.86
C TYR A 323 8.27 14.22 -7.34
N ASN A 324 8.32 15.37 -6.66
CA ASN A 324 8.40 15.46 -5.21
C ASN A 324 7.17 14.88 -4.50
N MET A 325 5.99 14.91 -5.13
CA MET A 325 4.79 14.26 -4.58
C MET A 325 4.94 12.74 -4.39
N ARG A 326 5.93 12.08 -5.02
CA ARG A 326 6.27 10.66 -4.76
C ARG A 326 6.57 10.40 -3.27
N GLY A 327 7.07 11.40 -2.54
CA GLY A 327 7.37 11.28 -1.11
C GLY A 327 6.17 10.89 -0.24
N GLY A 328 4.93 11.08 -0.72
CA GLY A 328 3.72 10.64 -0.03
C GLY A 328 3.67 9.12 0.24
N LYS A 329 4.41 8.31 -0.51
CA LYS A 329 4.49 6.85 -0.32
C LYS A 329 5.11 6.42 1.00
N GLU A 330 6.06 7.18 1.53
CA GLU A 330 6.70 6.83 2.80
C GLU A 330 5.63 6.70 3.89
N ARG A 331 4.62 7.57 3.85
CA ARG A 331 3.44 7.48 4.72
C ARG A 331 2.60 6.22 4.47
N VAL A 332 2.46 5.77 3.22
CA VAL A 332 1.74 4.53 2.89
C VAL A 332 2.44 3.34 3.55
N PHE A 333 3.76 3.24 3.41
CA PHE A 333 4.55 2.16 3.99
C PHE A 333 4.59 2.24 5.52
N ASP A 334 4.71 3.44 6.09
CA ASP A 334 4.60 3.66 7.53
C ASP A 334 3.24 3.20 8.08
N ASP A 335 2.16 3.51 7.37
CA ASP A 335 0.80 3.06 7.74
C ASP A 335 0.70 1.53 7.65
N MET A 336 1.26 0.89 6.62
CA MET A 336 1.26 -0.57 6.48
C MET A 336 2.06 -1.25 7.59
N ASN A 337 3.26 -0.76 7.89
CA ASN A 337 4.12 -1.31 8.94
C ASN A 337 3.46 -1.13 10.32
N ASN A 338 3.06 0.09 10.68
CA ASN A 338 2.63 0.39 12.06
C ASN A 338 1.14 0.17 12.32
N GLY A 339 0.33 0.04 11.26
CA GLY A 339 -1.13 0.00 11.33
C GLY A 339 -1.76 -1.27 10.76
N PHE A 340 -1.09 -1.96 9.82
CA PHE A 340 -1.64 -3.14 9.14
C PHE A 340 -0.68 -4.34 9.16
N GLY A 341 0.29 -4.35 10.07
CA GLY A 341 1.05 -5.54 10.47
C GLY A 341 2.15 -5.99 9.51
N TRP A 342 2.61 -5.16 8.57
CA TRP A 342 3.76 -5.52 7.72
C TRP A 342 5.05 -5.73 8.52
N ASP A 343 5.15 -5.14 9.71
CA ASP A 343 6.26 -5.37 10.67
C ASP A 343 6.15 -6.71 11.42
N ARG A 344 5.01 -7.41 11.33
CA ARG A 344 4.68 -8.61 12.11
C ARG A 344 4.13 -9.71 11.22
N LEU A 345 4.96 -10.15 10.28
CA LEU A 345 4.63 -11.21 9.34
C LEU A 345 4.27 -12.52 10.09
N PRO A 346 3.12 -13.16 9.81
CA PRO A 346 2.65 -14.30 10.61
C PRO A 346 3.21 -15.66 10.18
N LYS A 347 3.89 -15.75 9.04
CA LYS A 347 4.35 -17.02 8.46
C LYS A 347 5.87 -17.10 8.33
N SER A 348 6.36 -18.32 8.12
CA SER A 348 7.80 -18.62 8.06
C SER A 348 8.42 -18.43 6.69
N PHE A 349 7.64 -18.47 5.59
CA PHE A 349 8.17 -18.32 4.24
C PHE A 349 7.59 -17.10 3.52
N MET A 350 8.33 -16.62 2.52
CA MET A 350 7.98 -15.45 1.71
C MET A 350 6.66 -15.63 0.99
N ALA A 351 6.39 -16.84 0.49
CA ALA A 351 5.22 -17.13 -0.32
C ALA A 351 3.91 -16.90 0.46
N GLU A 352 3.78 -17.42 1.69
CA GLU A 352 2.60 -17.16 2.51
C GLU A 352 2.57 -15.73 3.05
N ASN A 353 3.73 -15.16 3.35
CA ASN A 353 3.78 -13.76 3.78
C ASN A 353 3.36 -12.80 2.66
N THR A 354 3.60 -13.13 1.39
CA THR A 354 3.13 -12.33 0.23
C THR A 354 1.60 -12.27 0.18
N VAL A 355 0.93 -13.39 0.46
CA VAL A 355 -0.54 -13.42 0.63
C VAL A 355 -0.95 -12.45 1.74
N PHE A 356 -0.29 -12.52 2.89
CA PHE A 356 -0.59 -11.62 4.02
C PHE A 356 -0.38 -10.14 3.67
N LEU A 357 0.68 -9.78 2.95
CA LEU A 357 0.92 -8.40 2.48
C LEU A 357 -0.23 -7.90 1.58
N LEU A 358 -0.71 -8.74 0.68
CA LEU A 358 -1.82 -8.41 -0.23
C LEU A 358 -3.17 -8.30 0.50
N LEU A 359 -3.46 -9.20 1.43
CA LEU A 359 -4.69 -9.14 2.23
C LEU A 359 -4.72 -7.90 3.13
N THR A 360 -3.60 -7.56 3.77
CA THR A 360 -3.50 -6.36 4.61
C THR A 360 -3.53 -5.08 3.77
N ALA A 361 -2.97 -5.08 2.56
CA ALA A 361 -3.10 -3.96 1.63
C ALA A 361 -4.56 -3.73 1.17
N LEU A 362 -5.30 -4.81 0.90
CA LEU A 362 -6.75 -4.75 0.63
C LEU A 362 -7.49 -4.14 1.82
N ILE A 363 -7.18 -4.58 3.05
CA ILE A 363 -7.78 -4.05 4.28
C ILE A 363 -7.47 -2.56 4.45
N ARG A 364 -6.24 -2.10 4.18
CA ARG A 364 -5.90 -0.68 4.21
C ARG A 364 -6.66 0.11 3.16
N ASN A 365 -6.73 -0.39 1.93
CA ASN A 365 -7.48 0.28 0.86
C ASN A 365 -8.96 0.44 1.24
N PHE A 366 -9.55 -0.60 1.84
CA PHE A 366 -10.90 -0.54 2.39
C PHE A 366 -11.03 0.49 3.51
N TYR A 367 -10.07 0.56 4.45
CA TYR A 367 -10.03 1.62 5.46
C TYR A 367 -10.07 3.02 4.83
N LYS A 368 -9.30 3.25 3.76
CA LYS A 368 -9.33 4.54 3.04
C LYS A 368 -10.70 4.80 2.40
N ALA A 369 -11.37 3.79 1.86
CA ALA A 369 -12.74 3.91 1.36
C ALA A 369 -13.73 4.33 2.46
N ILE A 370 -13.61 3.73 3.65
CA ILE A 370 -14.45 4.08 4.81
C ILE A 370 -14.22 5.53 5.23
N MET A 371 -12.96 5.96 5.33
CA MET A 371 -12.61 7.33 5.74
C MET A 371 -13.14 8.41 4.79
N GLN A 372 -13.40 8.06 3.52
CA GLN A 372 -14.03 8.96 2.53
C GLN A 372 -15.56 8.96 2.61
N ARG A 373 -16.19 7.96 3.23
CA ARG A 373 -17.64 7.78 3.26
C ARG A 373 -18.28 8.22 4.56
N ILE A 374 -17.57 8.08 5.68
CA ILE A 374 -18.07 8.52 6.98
C ILE A 374 -17.87 10.03 7.16
N GLU A 375 -18.75 10.67 7.92
CA GLU A 375 -18.59 12.07 8.32
C GLU A 375 -17.50 12.23 9.40
N VAL A 376 -16.24 12.05 9.01
CA VAL A 376 -15.06 12.01 9.91
C VAL A 376 -15.02 13.18 10.90
N LYS A 377 -15.45 14.37 10.51
CA LYS A 377 -15.46 15.57 11.37
C LYS A 377 -16.36 15.40 12.60
N LYS A 378 -17.50 14.73 12.48
CA LYS A 378 -18.43 14.45 13.60
C LYS A 378 -17.82 13.53 14.67
N PHE A 379 -16.76 12.81 14.32
CA PHE A 379 -15.98 11.97 15.24
C PHE A 379 -14.63 12.60 15.61
N GLY A 380 -14.39 13.86 15.23
CA GLY A 380 -13.11 14.53 15.45
C GLY A 380 -11.95 13.90 14.66
N LEU A 381 -12.25 13.24 13.55
CA LEU A 381 -11.31 12.61 12.62
C LEU A 381 -11.07 13.50 11.39
N LYS A 382 -9.97 13.24 10.69
CA LYS A 382 -9.66 13.78 9.36
C LYS A 382 -9.62 12.60 8.38
N GLU A 383 -9.86 12.83 7.10
CA GLU A 383 -9.73 11.78 6.07
C GLU A 383 -8.34 11.13 6.06
N THR A 384 -7.32 11.88 6.47
CA THR A 384 -5.93 11.43 6.58
C THR A 384 -5.56 10.83 7.94
N SER A 385 -6.52 10.70 8.87
CA SER A 385 -6.28 10.09 10.19
C SER A 385 -5.74 8.66 10.05
N ARG A 386 -4.82 8.29 10.94
CA ARG A 386 -4.30 6.92 11.01
C ARG A 386 -5.31 5.98 11.66
N ILE A 387 -5.22 4.69 11.33
CA ILE A 387 -6.12 3.66 11.86
C ILE A 387 -6.18 3.68 13.39
N LYS A 388 -5.06 3.88 14.10
CA LYS A 388 -5.05 3.97 15.57
C LYS A 388 -5.96 5.09 16.10
N THR A 389 -5.94 6.27 15.47
CA THR A 389 -6.85 7.37 15.84
C THR A 389 -8.30 7.02 15.53
N PHE A 390 -8.54 6.35 14.39
CA PHE A 390 -9.87 5.84 14.04
C PHE A 390 -10.38 4.84 15.08
N VAL A 391 -9.54 3.91 15.55
CA VAL A 391 -9.89 2.97 16.62
C VAL A 391 -10.35 3.73 17.87
N PHE A 392 -9.52 4.67 18.36
CA PHE A 392 -9.84 5.42 19.58
C PHE A 392 -11.11 6.26 19.49
N LYS A 393 -11.39 6.88 18.33
CA LYS A 393 -12.50 7.84 18.21
C LYS A 393 -13.80 7.25 17.67
N PHE A 394 -13.72 6.14 16.94
CA PHE A 394 -14.86 5.55 16.25
C PHE A 394 -15.13 4.09 16.66
N ILE A 395 -14.10 3.25 16.78
CA ILE A 395 -14.31 1.82 17.07
C ILE A 395 -14.54 1.57 18.56
N SER A 396 -13.72 2.21 19.41
CA SER A 396 -13.72 2.06 20.86
C SER A 396 -14.89 2.79 21.53
N VAL A 397 -16.10 2.26 21.33
CA VAL A 397 -17.33 2.74 21.99
C VAL A 397 -18.07 1.55 22.61
N PRO A 398 -18.51 1.62 23.88
CA PRO A 398 -19.25 0.52 24.46
C PRO A 398 -20.57 0.28 23.71
N ALA A 399 -20.90 -0.98 23.45
CA ALA A 399 -22.16 -1.33 22.79
C ALA A 399 -22.70 -2.69 23.22
N LYS A 400 -24.00 -2.88 22.98
CA LYS A 400 -24.74 -4.11 23.29
C LYS A 400 -25.81 -4.36 22.24
N TRP A 401 -25.82 -5.56 21.68
CA TRP A 401 -26.95 -6.03 20.89
C TRP A 401 -28.10 -6.45 21.82
N ILE A 402 -29.30 -5.94 21.52
CA ILE A 402 -30.55 -6.36 22.17
C ILE A 402 -31.53 -6.84 21.11
N LYS A 403 -32.45 -7.73 21.50
CA LYS A 403 -33.53 -8.21 20.63
C LYS A 403 -34.84 -7.61 21.13
N THR A 404 -35.44 -6.75 20.31
CA THR A 404 -36.70 -6.06 20.63
C THR A 404 -37.64 -6.18 19.43
N ALA A 405 -38.89 -6.60 19.66
CA ALA A 405 -39.91 -6.69 18.60
C ALA A 405 -39.46 -7.42 17.32
N ARG A 406 -38.75 -8.56 17.47
CA ARG A 406 -38.16 -9.37 16.38
C ARG A 406 -37.02 -8.70 15.59
N GLN A 407 -36.60 -7.49 15.97
CA GLN A 407 -35.45 -6.80 15.40
C GLN A 407 -34.23 -6.91 16.32
N CYS A 408 -33.04 -6.96 15.74
CA CYS A 408 -31.78 -6.81 16.47
C CYS A 408 -31.41 -5.33 16.47
N VAL A 409 -31.27 -4.74 17.65
CA VAL A 409 -30.93 -3.31 17.82
C VAL A 409 -29.58 -3.23 18.52
N LEU A 410 -28.67 -2.44 17.97
CA LEU A 410 -27.37 -2.16 18.58
C LEU A 410 -27.49 -0.91 19.46
N ASN A 411 -27.46 -1.10 20.77
CA ASN A 411 -27.35 0.01 21.72
C ASN A 411 -25.90 0.44 21.81
N ILE A 412 -25.63 1.73 21.62
CA ILE A 412 -24.31 2.33 21.74
C ILE A 412 -24.35 3.35 22.86
N TYR A 413 -23.40 3.22 23.80
CA TYR A 413 -23.37 4.04 25.01
C TYR A 413 -22.41 5.19 24.80
N THR A 414 -22.92 6.29 24.23
CA THR A 414 -22.13 7.48 23.89
C THR A 414 -23.02 8.72 23.79
N ASP A 415 -22.44 9.90 24.06
CA ASP A 415 -23.09 11.19 23.84
C ASP A 415 -22.95 11.67 22.38
N ASN A 416 -22.20 10.95 21.54
CA ASN A 416 -22.04 11.30 20.13
C ASN A 416 -23.18 10.73 19.27
N HIS A 417 -24.20 11.54 19.01
CA HIS A 417 -25.34 11.14 18.19
C HIS A 417 -25.01 10.82 16.72
N ALA A 418 -23.83 11.20 16.22
CA ALA A 418 -23.40 10.88 14.85
C ALA A 418 -23.30 9.38 14.59
N TYR A 419 -23.15 8.58 15.66
CA TYR A 419 -23.24 7.13 15.55
C TYR A 419 -24.56 6.71 14.90
N ALA A 420 -25.72 7.31 15.20
CA ALA A 420 -27.00 6.92 14.61
C ALA A 420 -27.04 6.97 13.07
N GLU A 421 -26.22 7.81 12.44
CA GLU A 421 -26.11 7.93 10.98
C GLU A 421 -25.01 7.04 10.41
N ALA A 422 -24.00 6.69 11.22
CA ALA A 422 -22.86 5.87 10.82
C ALA A 422 -23.23 4.40 10.53
N PHE A 423 -24.37 3.90 11.03
CA PHE A 423 -24.88 2.53 10.80
C PHE A 423 -25.93 2.46 9.69
N LYS A 424 -26.25 3.56 9.00
CA LYS A 424 -27.15 3.50 7.83
C LYS A 424 -26.42 2.81 6.68
N THR A 425 -26.45 1.49 6.67
CA THR A 425 -26.22 0.73 5.45
C THR A 425 -27.39 1.06 4.50
N SER A 426 -27.17 0.98 3.20
CA SER A 426 -28.20 1.20 2.18
C SER A 426 -29.40 0.23 2.26
N SER A 427 -29.46 -0.58 3.31
CA SER A 427 -30.53 -1.50 3.69
C SER A 427 -31.08 -1.15 5.08
N GLY A 428 -31.71 0.04 5.20
CA GLY A 428 -32.60 0.39 6.32
C GLY A 428 -32.03 1.35 7.35
#